data_AF-A0A3N5WKD4-F1
#
_entry.id   AF-A0A3N5WKD4-F1
#
_cell.length_a   1.000
_cell.length_b   1.000
_cell.length_c   1.000
_cell.angle_alpha   90.00
_cell.angle_beta   90.00
_cell.angle_gamma   90.00
#
_symmetry.space_group_name_H-M   'P 1'
#
loop_
_entity.id
_entity.type
_entity.pdbx_description
1 polymer ?
#
loop_
_entity_poly.entity_id
_entity_poly.type
_entity_poly.pdbx_seq_one_letter_code
_entity_poly.pdbx_strand_id
1 'polypeptide(L)'
;MRHPEDFFTRGFESAVVDPDNPVVVAKHLVCAGAEIPLRTDETLFPLHKYASILDQLVAGGELLKSASGKEWFSHRLQPHRFVDIRSAGEGYTIFEEGSKRVIGQIGTPRVYSECHPGAIYLHKAESYRVKQLDQGKREVWAEAAEVDYYTKALSDKETEILSVVRSRPLFNFQACFGKLKVTERVRGFEKRRIFGQELLSVHELEMPS
;
A
#
# COMPACT_ATOMS: atom_id res chain seq x y z
N MET A 1 6.22 -28.12 18.61
CA MET A 1 7.25 -27.92 17.57
C MET A 1 7.81 -29.29 17.22
N ARG A 2 7.73 -29.74 15.95
CA ARG A 2 8.07 -31.13 15.58
C ARG A 2 9.51 -31.31 15.08
N HIS A 3 10.12 -30.26 14.52
CA HIS A 3 11.49 -30.24 14.00
C HIS A 3 12.18 -28.91 14.37
N PRO A 4 12.59 -28.71 15.62
CA PRO A 4 13.29 -27.48 16.03
C PRO A 4 14.66 -27.31 15.35
N GLU A 5 15.34 -28.39 15.01
CA GLU A 5 16.63 -28.40 14.31
C GLU A 5 16.59 -27.67 12.96
N ASP A 6 15.48 -27.77 12.22
CA ASP A 6 15.30 -27.07 10.94
C ASP A 6 15.30 -25.55 11.11
N PHE A 7 14.77 -25.03 12.21
CA PHE A 7 14.77 -23.59 12.48
C PHE A 7 16.19 -23.07 12.74
N PHE A 8 17.02 -23.83 13.46
CA PHE A 8 18.39 -23.42 13.79
C PHE A 8 19.38 -23.65 12.66
N THR A 9 19.06 -24.53 11.70
CA THR A 9 19.93 -24.85 10.57
C THR A 9 19.62 -24.07 9.31
N ARG A 10 18.39 -23.56 9.14
CA ARG A 10 18.04 -22.68 8.02
C ARG A 10 18.81 -21.36 8.14
N GLY A 11 19.38 -20.91 7.01
CA GLY A 11 19.91 -19.56 6.88
C GLY A 11 18.81 -18.50 6.90
N PHE A 12 19.21 -17.24 6.96
CA PHE A 12 18.30 -16.10 6.88
C PHE A 12 17.74 -15.93 5.46
N GLU A 13 16.53 -15.36 5.35
CA GLU A 13 15.98 -14.94 4.07
C GLU A 13 16.88 -13.88 3.41
N SER A 14 17.11 -14.03 2.10
CA SER A 14 17.86 -13.04 1.34
C SER A 14 16.99 -11.82 1.02
N ALA A 15 17.53 -10.62 1.24
CA ALA A 15 16.90 -9.38 0.79
C ALA A 15 17.12 -9.21 -0.73
N VAL A 16 16.06 -9.39 -1.51
CA VAL A 16 16.08 -9.20 -2.97
C VAL A 16 15.48 -7.84 -3.30
N VAL A 17 16.22 -7.01 -4.05
CA VAL A 17 15.77 -5.70 -4.52
C VAL A 17 15.98 -5.59 -6.03
N ASP A 18 15.05 -4.93 -6.72
CA ASP A 18 15.14 -4.61 -8.15
C ASP A 18 15.25 -3.09 -8.32
N PRO A 19 16.48 -2.52 -8.29
CA PRO A 19 16.68 -1.09 -8.45
C PRO A 19 16.38 -0.60 -9.87
N ASP A 20 16.29 -1.51 -10.84
CA ASP A 20 16.04 -1.20 -12.25
C ASP A 20 14.56 -1.33 -12.63
N ASN A 21 13.66 -1.48 -11.66
CA ASN A 21 12.23 -1.53 -11.90
C ASN A 21 11.77 -0.25 -12.64
N PRO A 22 11.23 -0.35 -13.88
CA PRO A 22 10.98 0.81 -14.72
C PRO A 22 9.94 1.78 -14.13
N VAL A 23 8.99 1.27 -13.34
CA VAL A 23 7.95 2.09 -12.70
C VAL A 23 8.56 2.93 -11.57
N VAL A 24 9.48 2.36 -10.81
CA VAL A 24 10.17 3.04 -9.70
C VAL A 24 11.16 4.04 -10.28
N VAL A 25 12.02 3.59 -11.21
CA VAL A 25 13.02 4.44 -11.87
C VAL A 25 12.38 5.65 -12.53
N ALA A 26 11.27 5.49 -13.26
CA ALA A 26 10.59 6.62 -13.90
C ALA A 26 10.23 7.74 -12.91
N LYS A 27 9.66 7.39 -11.75
CA LYS A 27 9.30 8.37 -10.70
C LYS A 27 10.53 9.04 -10.11
N HIS A 28 11.59 8.28 -9.87
CA HIS A 28 12.83 8.79 -9.30
C HIS A 28 13.62 9.67 -10.28
N LEU A 29 13.59 9.39 -11.59
CA LEU A 29 14.22 10.24 -12.60
C LEU A 29 13.59 11.64 -12.66
N VAL A 30 12.27 11.74 -12.53
CA VAL A 30 11.60 13.05 -12.42
C VAL A 30 12.03 13.77 -11.16
N CYS A 31 12.16 13.08 -10.02
CA CYS A 31 12.67 13.68 -8.79
C CYS A 31 14.11 14.16 -8.93
N ALA A 32 14.99 13.30 -9.45
CA ALA A 32 16.39 13.62 -9.67
C ALA A 32 16.52 14.84 -10.60
N GLY A 33 15.78 14.89 -11.71
CA GLY A 33 15.76 16.03 -12.62
C GLY A 33 15.18 17.33 -12.05
N ALA A 34 14.47 17.30 -10.92
CA ALA A 34 14.04 18.49 -10.18
C ALA A 34 15.10 19.00 -9.20
N GLU A 35 15.93 18.09 -8.67
CA GLU A 35 17.02 18.41 -7.76
C GLU A 35 18.23 18.93 -8.52
N ILE A 36 18.69 18.19 -9.53
CA ILE A 36 19.83 18.51 -10.38
C ILE A 36 19.51 18.07 -11.80
N PRO A 37 19.80 18.88 -12.84
CA PRO A 37 19.59 18.47 -14.23
C PRO A 37 20.26 17.13 -14.51
N LEU A 38 19.53 16.18 -15.08
CA LEU A 38 20.09 14.90 -15.50
C LEU A 38 20.96 15.12 -16.70
N ARG A 39 22.20 14.64 -16.72
CA ARG A 39 23.13 14.90 -17.82
C ARG A 39 23.63 13.61 -18.45
N THR A 40 23.90 13.65 -19.75
CA THR A 40 24.49 12.50 -20.47
C THR A 40 25.86 12.10 -19.96
N ASP A 41 26.60 13.03 -19.33
CA ASP A 41 27.91 12.82 -18.73
C ASP A 41 27.84 12.42 -17.24
N GLU A 42 26.65 12.05 -16.74
CA GLU A 42 26.46 11.58 -15.36
C GLU A 42 27.27 10.32 -15.04
N THR A 43 27.88 10.30 -13.85
CA THR A 43 28.75 9.22 -13.38
C THR A 43 28.17 8.46 -12.18
N LEU A 44 27.23 9.06 -11.44
CA LEU A 44 26.64 8.48 -10.23
C LEU A 44 25.71 7.31 -10.55
N PHE A 45 25.02 7.34 -11.68
CA PHE A 45 24.19 6.23 -12.13
C PHE A 45 24.16 6.15 -13.66
N PRO A 46 24.00 4.94 -14.22
CA PRO A 46 24.12 4.72 -15.66
C PRO A 46 22.86 5.21 -16.40
N LEU A 47 22.72 6.53 -16.58
CA LEU A 47 21.56 7.18 -17.20
C LEU A 47 21.20 6.57 -18.57
N HIS A 48 22.19 6.13 -19.34
CA HIS A 48 22.02 5.48 -20.64
C HIS A 48 21.15 4.21 -20.58
N LYS A 49 21.13 3.48 -19.45
CA LYS A 49 20.26 2.31 -19.28
C LYS A 49 18.77 2.67 -19.30
N TYR A 50 18.45 3.92 -18.97
CA TYR A 50 17.09 4.41 -18.82
C TYR A 50 16.65 5.29 -20.00
N ALA A 51 17.36 5.24 -21.14
CA ALA A 51 17.06 6.07 -22.30
C ALA A 51 15.60 5.98 -22.76
N SER A 52 15.03 4.77 -22.82
CA SER A 52 13.62 4.57 -23.18
C SER A 52 12.65 5.21 -22.17
N ILE A 53 12.99 5.19 -20.88
CA ILE A 53 12.19 5.80 -19.82
C ILE A 53 12.27 7.33 -19.92
N LEU A 54 13.45 7.88 -20.18
CA LEU A 54 13.64 9.32 -20.39
C LEU A 54 12.83 9.82 -21.59
N ASP A 55 12.86 9.10 -22.70
CA ASP A 55 12.08 9.47 -23.89
C ASP A 55 10.57 9.41 -23.62
N GLN A 56 10.10 8.42 -22.87
CA GLN A 56 8.71 8.34 -22.43
C GLN A 56 8.32 9.50 -21.50
N LEU A 57 9.18 9.86 -20.54
CA LEU A 57 8.94 10.96 -19.62
C LEU A 57 8.93 12.32 -20.32
N VAL A 58 9.78 12.50 -21.34
CA VAL A 58 9.78 13.70 -22.19
C VAL A 58 8.52 13.76 -23.05
N ALA A 59 8.16 12.66 -23.70
CA ALA A 59 6.92 12.58 -24.48
C ALA A 59 5.67 12.83 -23.62
N GLY A 60 5.70 12.39 -22.35
CA GLY A 60 4.64 12.64 -21.37
C GLY A 60 4.68 14.01 -20.69
N GLY A 61 5.71 14.83 -20.96
CA GLY A 61 5.86 16.18 -20.38
C GLY A 61 6.26 16.21 -18.90
N GLU A 62 6.64 15.07 -18.31
CA GLU A 62 7.14 15.03 -16.92
C GLU A 62 8.61 15.48 -16.83
N LEU A 63 9.38 15.23 -17.90
CA LEU A 63 10.72 15.79 -18.09
C LEU A 63 10.74 16.71 -19.32
N LEU A 64 11.60 17.73 -19.29
CA LEU A 64 11.92 18.61 -20.40
C LEU A 64 13.35 18.37 -20.83
N LYS A 65 13.59 18.30 -22.14
CA LYS A 65 14.92 18.15 -22.71
C LYS A 65 15.48 19.51 -23.14
N SER A 66 16.71 19.80 -22.75
CA SER A 66 17.45 20.99 -23.22
C SER A 66 17.58 21.03 -24.74
N ALA A 67 17.75 22.23 -25.29
CA ALA A 67 18.01 22.42 -26.72
C ALA A 67 19.31 21.72 -27.20
N SER A 68 20.31 21.59 -26.32
CA SER A 68 21.54 20.84 -26.59
C SER A 68 21.32 19.32 -26.65
N GLY A 69 20.20 18.83 -26.13
CA GLY A 69 19.87 17.42 -26.02
C GLY A 69 20.67 16.66 -24.96
N LYS A 70 21.50 17.34 -24.16
CA LYS A 70 22.42 16.73 -23.17
C LYS A 70 21.87 16.70 -21.75
N GLU A 71 20.85 17.50 -21.49
CA GLU A 71 20.29 17.69 -20.16
C GLU A 71 18.78 17.51 -20.14
N TRP A 72 18.27 16.92 -19.06
CA TRP A 72 16.84 16.79 -18.75
C TRP A 72 16.51 17.44 -17.41
N PHE A 73 15.34 18.08 -17.33
CA PHE A 73 14.85 18.79 -16.17
C PHE A 73 13.44 18.31 -15.84
N SER A 74 13.09 18.25 -14.57
CA SER A 74 11.70 18.07 -14.19
C SER A 74 10.85 19.25 -14.62
N HIS A 75 9.69 18.99 -15.20
CA HIS A 75 8.68 20.02 -15.41
C HIS A 75 8.09 20.52 -14.07
N ARG A 76 8.08 19.65 -13.04
CA ARG A 76 7.55 19.97 -11.70
C ARG A 76 8.65 20.39 -10.75
N LEU A 77 8.37 21.38 -9.89
CA LEU A 77 9.30 21.82 -8.84
C LEU A 77 9.38 20.87 -7.63
N GLN A 78 8.27 20.19 -7.30
CA GLN A 78 8.19 19.30 -6.12
C GLN A 78 7.60 17.91 -6.48
N PRO A 79 8.22 17.16 -7.41
CA PRO A 79 7.71 15.85 -7.83
C PRO A 79 7.72 14.81 -6.70
N HIS A 80 8.65 14.93 -5.74
CA HIS A 80 8.77 14.02 -4.59
C HIS A 80 7.49 13.91 -3.76
N ARG A 81 6.64 14.96 -3.74
CA ARG A 81 5.34 14.95 -3.04
C ARG A 81 4.35 13.95 -3.63
N PHE A 82 4.57 13.50 -4.86
CA PHE A 82 3.73 12.54 -5.58
C PHE A 82 4.38 11.15 -5.67
N VAL A 83 5.54 10.94 -5.02
CA VAL A 83 6.26 9.66 -5.02
C VAL A 83 6.15 9.02 -3.64
N ASP A 84 5.30 8.01 -3.53
CA ASP A 84 5.23 7.16 -2.34
C ASP A 84 6.26 6.03 -2.44
N ILE A 85 7.35 6.17 -1.68
CA ILE A 85 8.46 5.20 -1.62
C ILE A 85 8.01 3.84 -1.07
N ARG A 86 6.99 3.81 -0.20
CA ARG A 86 6.49 2.57 0.42
C ARG A 86 5.36 1.94 -0.38
N SER A 87 4.88 2.60 -1.43
CA SER A 87 3.69 2.18 -2.19
C SER A 87 2.51 1.80 -1.26
N ALA A 88 2.44 2.42 -0.09
CA ALA A 88 1.40 2.19 0.91
C ALA A 88 0.10 2.92 0.55
N GLY A 89 0.18 3.85 -0.40
CA GLY A 89 -0.88 4.76 -0.80
C GLY A 89 -1.14 5.83 0.26
N GLU A 90 -2.09 6.69 -0.05
CA GLU A 90 -2.65 7.61 0.94
C GLU A 90 -3.44 6.82 1.99
N GLY A 91 -3.21 7.11 3.26
CA GLY A 91 -3.89 6.50 4.41
C GLY A 91 -5.11 7.27 4.88
N TYR A 92 -5.69 6.80 5.98
CA TYR A 92 -6.73 7.47 6.75
C TYR A 92 -6.13 8.01 8.04
N THR A 93 -6.60 9.17 8.49
CA THR A 93 -6.23 9.73 9.80
C THR A 93 -7.30 9.38 10.83
N ILE A 94 -6.87 8.87 11.98
CA ILE A 94 -7.75 8.48 13.08
C ILE A 94 -7.78 9.61 14.10
N PHE A 95 -8.95 10.17 14.33
CA PHE A 95 -9.25 11.25 15.27
C PHE A 95 -10.01 10.74 16.48
N GLU A 96 -9.75 11.37 17.63
CA GLU A 96 -10.56 11.17 18.82
C GLU A 96 -11.88 11.94 18.70
N GLU A 97 -13.02 11.28 18.90
CA GLU A 97 -14.36 11.87 18.84
C GLU A 97 -14.50 13.02 19.85
N GLY A 98 -15.13 14.13 19.43
CA GLY A 98 -15.31 15.31 20.26
C GLY A 98 -14.06 16.19 20.45
N SER A 99 -12.88 15.71 20.03
CA SER A 99 -11.68 16.51 19.89
C SER A 99 -11.18 16.47 18.43
N LYS A 100 -10.22 17.31 18.05
CA LYS A 100 -9.51 17.13 16.76
C LYS A 100 -8.12 16.52 17.00
N ARG A 101 -7.96 15.79 18.11
CA ARG A 101 -6.68 15.14 18.43
C ARG A 101 -6.48 13.96 17.49
N VAL A 102 -5.34 13.92 16.83
CA VAL A 102 -4.92 12.77 16.03
C VAL A 102 -4.44 11.66 16.96
N ILE A 103 -5.06 10.49 16.85
CA ILE A 103 -4.65 9.26 17.53
C ILE A 103 -3.57 8.54 16.71
N GLY A 104 -3.78 8.43 15.39
CA GLY A 104 -2.85 7.74 14.50
C GLY A 104 -3.25 7.78 13.03
N GLN A 105 -2.55 7.00 12.22
CA GLN A 105 -2.83 6.85 10.78
C GLN A 105 -2.85 5.36 10.41
N ILE A 106 -3.69 5.00 9.46
CA ILE A 106 -3.83 3.63 8.97
C ILE A 106 -3.87 3.61 7.44
N GLY A 107 -3.25 2.59 6.83
CA GLY A 107 -3.27 2.42 5.38
C GLY A 107 -4.66 2.01 4.87
N THR A 108 -5.00 2.47 3.66
CA THR A 108 -6.28 2.13 3.00
C THR A 108 -6.61 0.63 2.98
N PRO A 109 -5.67 -0.31 2.72
CA PRO A 109 -6.00 -1.74 2.70
C PRO A 109 -6.49 -2.30 4.04
N ARG A 110 -6.14 -1.66 5.16
CA ARG A 110 -6.44 -2.13 6.51
C ARG A 110 -7.58 -1.36 7.16
N VAL A 111 -7.91 -0.16 6.66
CA VAL A 111 -8.93 0.70 7.29
C VAL A 111 -10.29 -0.01 7.38
N TYR A 112 -10.65 -0.81 6.38
CA TYR A 112 -11.94 -1.50 6.36
C TYR A 112 -12.00 -2.66 7.36
N SER A 113 -10.88 -3.32 7.67
CA SER A 113 -10.84 -4.45 8.59
C SER A 113 -10.50 -4.06 10.03
N GLU A 114 -9.73 -2.99 10.23
CA GLU A 114 -9.28 -2.55 11.57
C GLU A 114 -10.02 -1.29 12.06
N CYS A 115 -10.67 -0.54 11.18
CA CYS A 115 -11.33 0.73 11.49
C CYS A 115 -12.73 0.86 10.85
N HIS A 116 -13.42 -0.27 10.66
CA HIS A 116 -14.86 -0.23 10.36
C HIS A 116 -15.65 0.32 11.56
N PRO A 117 -16.87 0.87 11.36
CA PRO A 117 -17.75 1.21 12.47
C PRO A 117 -17.93 0.04 13.44
N GLY A 118 -17.74 0.30 14.73
CA GLY A 118 -17.79 -0.70 15.81
C GLY A 118 -16.48 -1.44 16.08
N ALA A 119 -15.42 -1.24 15.28
CA ALA A 119 -14.10 -1.82 15.55
C ALA A 119 -13.50 -1.27 16.85
N ILE A 120 -12.72 -2.11 17.55
CA ILE A 120 -11.83 -1.69 18.63
C ILE A 120 -10.42 -1.54 18.05
N TYR A 121 -10.01 -0.28 17.87
CA TYR A 121 -8.67 0.10 17.47
C TYR A 121 -7.79 0.25 18.71
N LEU A 122 -6.72 -0.55 18.78
CA LEU A 122 -5.77 -0.50 19.89
C LEU A 122 -4.58 0.37 19.51
N HIS A 123 -4.38 1.48 20.22
CA HIS A 123 -3.25 2.37 20.01
C HIS A 123 -2.44 2.52 21.30
N LYS A 124 -1.19 2.03 21.31
CA LYS A 124 -0.28 2.13 22.48
C LYS A 124 -0.93 1.64 23.79
N ALA A 125 -1.58 0.48 23.73
CA ALA A 125 -2.32 -0.14 24.84
C ALA A 125 -3.61 0.59 25.29
N GLU A 126 -4.00 1.68 24.62
CA GLU A 126 -5.30 2.31 24.80
C GLU A 126 -6.29 1.83 23.73
N SER A 127 -7.49 1.48 24.16
CA SER A 127 -8.55 0.99 23.29
C SER A 127 -9.46 2.14 22.86
N TYR A 128 -9.72 2.22 21.56
CA TYR A 128 -10.61 3.20 20.96
C TYR A 128 -11.68 2.48 20.15
N ARG A 129 -12.96 2.77 20.41
CA ARG A 129 -14.07 2.27 19.61
C ARG A 129 -14.29 3.19 18.42
N VAL A 130 -14.19 2.64 17.21
CA VAL A 130 -14.48 3.37 15.98
C VAL A 130 -15.98 3.61 15.86
N LYS A 131 -16.35 4.88 15.66
CA LYS A 131 -17.72 5.35 15.51
C LYS A 131 -18.08 5.55 14.07
N GLN A 132 -17.18 6.17 13.31
CA GLN A 132 -17.44 6.54 11.92
C GLN A 132 -16.17 6.40 11.09
N LEU A 133 -16.34 5.93 9.86
CA LEU A 133 -15.35 5.91 8.81
C LEU A 133 -15.84 6.82 7.66
N ASP A 134 -15.25 8.00 7.51
CA ASP A 134 -15.51 8.92 6.41
C ASP A 134 -14.50 8.66 5.27
N GLN A 135 -14.97 7.98 4.23
CA GLN A 135 -14.16 7.65 3.06
C GLN A 135 -13.88 8.84 2.16
N GLY A 136 -14.78 9.82 2.12
CA GLY A 136 -14.62 11.02 1.30
C GLY A 136 -13.51 11.91 1.82
N LYS A 137 -13.41 12.04 3.16
CA LYS A 137 -12.37 12.83 3.82
C LYS A 137 -11.15 12.02 4.23
N ARG A 138 -11.23 10.69 4.19
CA ARG A 138 -10.21 9.76 4.71
C ARG A 138 -9.96 9.92 6.20
N GLU A 139 -11.05 10.03 6.96
CA GLU A 139 -11.03 10.23 8.40
C GLU A 139 -11.72 9.06 9.10
N VAL A 140 -11.13 8.61 10.20
CA VAL A 140 -11.74 7.66 11.13
C VAL A 140 -11.98 8.42 12.43
N TRP A 141 -13.19 8.34 12.96
CA TRP A 141 -13.54 8.97 14.22
C TRP A 141 -13.77 7.88 15.26
N ALA A 142 -13.03 7.94 16.37
CA ALA A 142 -13.03 6.91 17.39
C ALA A 142 -13.08 7.54 18.79
N GLU A 143 -13.79 6.91 19.72
CA GLU A 143 -13.89 7.34 21.10
C GLU A 143 -13.11 6.38 22.02
N ALA A 144 -12.55 6.88 23.12
CA ALA A 144 -11.90 6.01 24.10
C ALA A 144 -12.91 4.96 24.64
N ALA A 145 -12.46 3.73 24.80
CA ALA A 145 -13.31 2.62 25.20
C ALA A 145 -12.57 1.72 26.20
N GLU A 146 -13.12 1.59 27.41
CA GLU A 146 -12.68 0.58 28.38
C GLU A 146 -13.45 -0.71 28.15
N VAL A 147 -12.84 -1.64 27.41
CA VAL A 147 -13.46 -2.93 27.03
C VAL A 147 -12.49 -4.09 27.25
N ASP A 148 -13.02 -5.27 27.55
CA ASP A 148 -12.29 -6.52 27.78
C ASP A 148 -12.27 -7.44 26.54
N TYR A 149 -12.61 -6.90 25.37
CA TYR A 149 -12.67 -7.61 24.10
C TYR A 149 -11.95 -6.85 22.98
N TYR A 150 -11.56 -7.58 21.93
CA TYR A 150 -11.12 -7.01 20.66
C TYR A 150 -12.09 -7.40 19.54
N THR A 151 -12.01 -6.69 18.42
CA THR A 151 -12.80 -7.00 17.23
C THR A 151 -11.96 -7.68 16.17
N LYS A 152 -12.55 -8.65 15.49
CA LYS A 152 -11.95 -9.30 14.33
C LYS A 152 -12.90 -9.19 13.14
N ALA A 153 -12.48 -8.50 12.09
CA ALA A 153 -13.27 -8.40 10.87
C ALA A 153 -13.50 -9.77 10.21
N LEU A 154 -14.70 -9.92 9.67
CA LEU A 154 -15.09 -11.00 8.78
C LEU A 154 -15.04 -10.45 7.36
N SER A 155 -14.04 -10.86 6.59
CA SER A 155 -13.87 -10.45 5.20
C SER A 155 -13.98 -11.62 4.23
N ASP A 156 -14.57 -11.34 3.07
CA ASP A 156 -14.63 -12.24 1.93
C ASP A 156 -13.77 -11.69 0.80
N LYS A 157 -12.99 -12.57 0.17
CA LYS A 157 -12.07 -12.22 -0.92
C LYS A 157 -12.46 -12.96 -2.19
N GLU A 158 -12.72 -12.19 -3.24
CA GLU A 158 -13.06 -12.69 -4.56
C GLU A 158 -11.98 -12.26 -5.56
N THR A 159 -11.64 -13.15 -6.50
CA THR A 159 -10.68 -12.86 -7.56
C THR A 159 -11.30 -13.19 -8.91
N GLU A 160 -11.39 -12.17 -9.76
CA GLU A 160 -11.97 -12.26 -11.11
C GLU A 160 -10.86 -12.06 -12.15
N ILE A 161 -10.87 -12.88 -13.20
CA ILE A 161 -10.01 -12.71 -14.36
C ILE A 161 -10.69 -11.75 -15.33
N LEU A 162 -10.20 -10.52 -15.43
CA LEU A 162 -10.78 -9.52 -16.34
C LEU A 162 -10.37 -9.76 -17.80
N SER A 163 -9.12 -10.16 -18.01
CA SER A 163 -8.60 -10.44 -19.36
C SER A 163 -7.31 -11.25 -19.30
N VAL A 164 -7.09 -12.07 -20.31
CA VAL A 164 -5.80 -12.75 -20.55
C VAL A 164 -5.10 -12.04 -21.70
N VAL A 165 -3.91 -11.53 -21.44
CA VAL A 165 -3.08 -10.80 -22.41
C VAL A 165 -2.15 -11.75 -23.17
N ARG A 166 -1.57 -12.74 -22.47
CA ARG A 166 -0.75 -13.79 -23.07
C ARG A 166 -0.98 -15.11 -22.36
N SER A 167 -0.88 -16.22 -23.07
CA SER A 167 -0.87 -17.55 -22.47
C SER A 167 0.15 -18.45 -23.16
N ARG A 168 0.64 -19.46 -22.44
CA ARG A 168 1.49 -20.51 -23.00
C ARG A 168 1.25 -21.85 -22.29
N PRO A 169 1.37 -22.98 -22.99
CA PRO A 169 1.37 -24.29 -22.33
C PRO A 169 2.62 -24.43 -21.45
N LEU A 170 2.46 -25.11 -20.31
CA LEU A 170 3.51 -25.45 -19.36
C LEU A 170 3.23 -26.86 -18.80
N PHE A 171 3.82 -27.88 -19.44
CA PHE A 171 3.50 -29.29 -19.16
C PHE A 171 1.98 -29.54 -19.20
N ASN A 172 1.39 -30.02 -18.10
CA ASN A 172 -0.04 -30.29 -17.97
C ASN A 172 -0.85 -29.06 -17.54
N PHE A 173 -0.25 -27.87 -17.54
CA PHE A 173 -0.87 -26.61 -17.14
C PHE A 173 -0.84 -25.58 -18.26
N GLN A 174 -1.65 -24.55 -18.14
CA GLN A 174 -1.57 -23.35 -18.97
C GLN A 174 -1.17 -22.16 -18.10
N ALA A 175 -0.05 -21.53 -18.43
CA ALA A 175 0.38 -20.30 -17.79
C ALA A 175 -0.27 -19.11 -18.50
N CYS A 176 -0.95 -18.24 -17.76
CA CYS A 176 -1.64 -17.06 -18.28
C CYS A 176 -1.08 -15.79 -17.62
N PHE A 177 -0.91 -14.75 -18.41
CA PHE A 177 -0.58 -13.39 -17.97
C PHE A 177 -1.74 -12.48 -18.37
N GLY A 178 -2.28 -11.73 -17.42
CA GLY A 178 -3.53 -11.01 -17.61
C GLY A 178 -3.82 -10.00 -16.52
N LYS A 179 -4.98 -9.35 -16.61
CA LYS A 179 -5.50 -8.43 -15.59
C LYS A 179 -6.46 -9.18 -14.69
N LEU A 180 -6.28 -9.00 -13.38
CA LEU A 180 -7.16 -9.54 -12.36
C LEU A 180 -7.82 -8.39 -11.59
N LYS A 181 -9.05 -8.61 -11.14
CA LYS A 181 -9.69 -7.80 -10.11
C LYS A 181 -9.75 -8.62 -8.84
N VAL A 182 -9.19 -8.09 -7.76
CA VAL A 182 -9.31 -8.69 -6.43
C VAL A 182 -10.21 -7.78 -5.61
N THR A 183 -11.34 -8.31 -5.17
CA THR A 183 -12.31 -7.60 -4.34
C THR A 183 -12.25 -8.20 -2.94
N GLU A 184 -12.03 -7.38 -1.93
CA GLU A 184 -12.14 -7.79 -0.52
C GLU A 184 -13.26 -6.99 0.12
N ARG A 185 -14.24 -7.69 0.71
CA ARG A 185 -15.41 -7.07 1.35
C ARG A 185 -15.50 -7.48 2.80
N VAL A 186 -15.49 -6.50 3.70
CA VAL A 186 -15.80 -6.71 5.12
C VAL A 186 -17.30 -6.78 5.29
N ARG A 187 -17.82 -7.96 5.66
CA ARG A 187 -19.27 -8.21 5.83
C ARG A 187 -19.74 -8.11 7.27
N GLY A 188 -18.80 -8.05 8.21
CA GLY A 188 -19.11 -8.04 9.63
C GLY A 188 -17.86 -8.13 10.48
N PHE A 189 -18.05 -8.35 11.77
CA PHE A 189 -16.97 -8.58 12.72
C PHE A 189 -17.42 -9.42 13.91
N GLU A 190 -16.46 -10.13 14.50
CA GLU A 190 -16.61 -10.82 15.77
C GLU A 190 -16.11 -9.91 16.91
N LYS A 191 -16.78 -9.97 18.06
CA LYS A 191 -16.21 -9.53 19.33
C LYS A 191 -15.66 -10.76 20.05
N ARG A 192 -14.39 -10.70 20.46
CA ARG A 192 -13.73 -11.80 21.16
C ARG A 192 -13.07 -11.29 22.43
N ARG A 193 -13.25 -12.01 23.54
CA ARG A 193 -12.57 -11.65 24.80
C ARG A 193 -11.06 -11.62 24.61
N ILE A 194 -10.40 -10.66 25.25
CA ILE A 194 -8.94 -10.56 25.24
C ILE A 194 -8.34 -11.82 25.88
N PHE A 195 -8.85 -12.20 27.06
CA PHE A 195 -8.46 -13.42 27.75
C PHE A 195 -9.31 -14.60 27.29
N GLY A 196 -8.68 -15.75 27.05
CA GLY A 196 -9.37 -16.97 26.60
C GLY A 196 -9.85 -16.96 25.14
N GLN A 197 -9.89 -15.80 24.47
CA GLN A 197 -10.29 -15.64 23.07
C GLN A 197 -11.68 -16.18 22.75
N GLU A 198 -12.57 -16.24 23.74
CA GLU A 198 -13.95 -16.66 23.59
C GLU A 198 -14.72 -15.71 22.66
N LEU A 199 -15.53 -16.28 21.77
CA LEU A 199 -16.43 -15.51 20.92
C LEU A 199 -17.59 -14.97 21.76
N LEU A 200 -17.74 -13.64 21.80
CA LEU A 200 -18.82 -12.96 22.53
C LEU A 200 -20.04 -12.72 21.66
N SER A 201 -19.81 -12.24 20.43
CA SER A 201 -20.88 -11.92 19.49
C SER A 201 -20.36 -11.77 18.07
N VAL A 202 -21.27 -11.85 17.11
CA VAL A 202 -21.03 -11.57 15.69
C VAL A 202 -21.97 -10.45 15.27
N HIS A 203 -21.45 -9.50 14.49
CA HIS A 203 -22.20 -8.35 13.99
C HIS A 203 -22.00 -8.24 12.49
N GLU A 204 -23.10 -8.06 11.76
CA GLU A 204 -23.06 -7.76 10.33
C GLU A 204 -22.76 -6.29 10.09
N LEU A 205 -22.12 -6.00 8.95
CA LEU A 205 -21.76 -4.66 8.52
C LEU A 205 -22.03 -4.49 7.03
N GLU A 206 -22.62 -3.36 6.68
CA GLU A 206 -22.71 -2.90 5.31
C GLU A 206 -21.54 -1.97 5.00
N MET A 207 -20.47 -2.55 4.47
CA MET A 207 -19.32 -1.81 3.94
C MET A 207 -19.37 -1.82 2.40
N PRO A 208 -18.84 -0.77 1.74
CA PRO A 208 -18.70 -0.77 0.29
C PRO A 208 -17.74 -1.87 -0.17
N SER A 209 -17.95 -2.32 -1.41
CA SER A 209 -17.15 -3.32 -2.14
C SER A 209 -16.12 -2.68 -3.05
#